data_AF-A0A146MA89-F1
#
_entry.id   AF-A0A146MA89-F1
#
_cell.length_a   1.000
_cell.length_b   1.000
_cell.length_c   1.000
_cell.angle_alpha   90.00
_cell.angle_beta   90.00
_cell.angle_gamma   90.00
#
_symmetry.space_group_name_H-M   'P 1'
#
loop_
_entity.id
_entity.type
_entity.pdbx_description
1 polymer ?
#
loop_
_entity_poly.entity_id
_entity_poly.type
_entity_poly.pdbx_seq_one_letter_code
_entity_poly.pdbx_strand_id
1 'polypeptide(L)'
;MADVLEFNDISAEIKGAMNPGRLKFSDTGISFKNNRTGKVEQLSASDLELCNWQKLVGNWGLRLFLKNGQLHRFMGFKESELDKVAKFFKNKFSHDLLEKELSVKGWNWGTAKFNGAVLNFEVNSLTAFELPLSNVSQCTTGKNEVTVEFHQNDDAPVSLMEIRFHIPPSELAGDDPVDSFHSQVMQKASVISVSGDAIAIFREIHCLTPRGRYDIKVFSS
;
A
#
# COMPACT_ATOMS: atom_id res chain seq x y z
N MET A 1 -18.02 -23.98 21.46
CA MET A 1 -16.58 -23.64 21.29
C MET A 1 -16.52 -22.52 20.26
N ALA A 2 -15.79 -21.44 20.53
CA ALA A 2 -15.54 -20.45 19.49
C ALA A 2 -14.76 -21.15 18.36
N ASP A 3 -15.28 -21.13 17.14
CA ASP A 3 -14.54 -21.62 15.99
C ASP A 3 -13.34 -20.70 15.79
N VAL A 4 -12.15 -21.25 15.97
CA VAL A 4 -10.90 -20.53 15.83
C VAL A 4 -10.10 -21.23 14.74
N LEU A 5 -9.65 -20.46 13.75
CA LEU A 5 -8.72 -20.94 12.74
C LEU A 5 -7.35 -20.33 12.98
N GLU A 6 -6.30 -21.14 12.94
CA GLU A 6 -4.92 -20.69 13.13
C GLU A 6 -4.06 -21.23 12.00
N PHE A 7 -3.18 -20.37 11.49
CA PHE A 7 -2.26 -20.64 10.40
C PHE A 7 -0.87 -20.16 10.83
N ASN A 8 0.09 -21.09 10.91
CA ASN A 8 1.42 -20.82 11.47
C ASN A 8 2.46 -20.35 10.44
N ASP A 9 2.23 -20.65 9.15
CA ASP A 9 3.17 -20.42 8.06
C ASP A 9 2.64 -19.35 7.10
N ILE A 10 2.14 -18.25 7.66
CA ILE A 10 1.60 -17.12 6.88
C ILE A 10 2.58 -15.96 6.94
N SER A 11 2.72 -15.24 5.84
CA SER A 11 3.48 -13.99 5.80
C SER A 11 2.56 -12.80 5.56
N ALA A 12 2.78 -11.71 6.29
CA ALA A 12 2.18 -10.42 5.99
C ALA A 12 3.08 -9.64 5.02
N GLU A 13 2.50 -9.05 3.98
CA GLU A 13 3.22 -8.12 3.11
C GLU A 13 3.26 -6.73 3.77
N ILE A 14 4.45 -6.26 4.11
CA ILE A 14 4.66 -4.95 4.72
C ILE A 14 5.76 -4.22 3.95
N LYS A 15 5.38 -3.18 3.21
CA LYS A 15 6.31 -2.34 2.42
C LYS A 15 7.26 -3.19 1.56
N GLY A 16 6.73 -4.19 0.85
CA GLY A 16 7.52 -5.09 0.00
C GLY A 16 8.25 -6.23 0.71
N ALA A 17 8.33 -6.23 2.05
CA ALA A 17 8.89 -7.34 2.81
C ALA A 17 7.81 -8.37 3.18
N MET A 18 8.13 -9.66 2.97
CA MET A 18 7.28 -10.77 3.40
C MET A 18 7.68 -11.18 4.82
N ASN A 19 6.88 -10.73 5.78
CA ASN A 19 7.15 -10.91 7.19
C ASN A 19 6.45 -12.18 7.69
N PRO A 20 7.18 -13.25 8.06
CA PRO A 20 6.57 -14.48 8.53
C PRO A 20 5.91 -14.25 9.91
N GLY A 21 4.78 -14.90 10.12
CA GLY A 21 4.01 -14.77 11.34
C GLY A 21 2.92 -15.83 11.48
N ARG A 22 2.15 -15.70 12.54
CA ARG A 22 0.98 -16.55 12.81
C ARG A 22 -0.28 -15.74 12.63
N LEU A 23 -1.19 -16.24 11.80
CA LEU A 23 -2.49 -15.63 11.54
C LEU A 23 -3.57 -16.45 12.23
N LYS A 24 -4.43 -15.77 12.99
CA LYS A 24 -5.51 -16.39 13.74
C LYS A 24 -6.83 -15.66 13.49
N PHE A 25 -7.87 -16.42 13.15
CA PHE A 25 -9.24 -15.94 13.02
C PHE A 25 -10.04 -16.33 14.25
N SER A 26 -10.77 -15.36 14.80
CA SER A 26 -11.73 -15.53 15.88
C SER A 26 -13.06 -14.87 15.50
N ASP A 27 -14.11 -15.13 16.28
CA ASP A 27 -15.41 -14.49 16.08
C ASP A 27 -15.35 -12.95 16.13
N THR A 28 -14.37 -12.39 16.86
CA THR A 28 -14.16 -10.94 17.00
C THR A 28 -13.35 -10.32 15.87
N GLY A 29 -12.62 -11.11 15.07
CA GLY A 29 -11.76 -10.58 14.03
C GLY A 29 -10.54 -11.44 13.72
N ILE A 30 -9.50 -10.80 13.21
CA ILE A 30 -8.29 -11.42 12.69
C ILE A 30 -7.09 -10.87 13.46
N SER A 31 -6.17 -11.74 13.87
CA SER A 31 -4.94 -11.34 14.54
C SER A 31 -3.73 -11.93 13.84
N PHE A 32 -2.72 -11.09 13.61
CA PHE A 32 -1.45 -11.49 13.04
C PHE A 32 -0.33 -11.19 14.02
N LYS A 33 0.45 -12.21 14.39
CA LYS A 33 1.64 -12.06 15.22
C LYS A 33 2.89 -12.24 14.36
N ASN A 34 3.68 -11.18 14.21
CA ASN A 34 4.93 -11.23 13.48
C ASN A 34 5.97 -12.07 14.26
N ASN A 35 6.59 -13.05 13.60
CA ASN A 35 7.55 -13.95 14.26
C ASN A 35 8.90 -13.26 14.55
N ARG A 36 9.27 -12.24 13.78
CA ARG A 36 10.54 -11.50 13.94
C ARG A 36 10.42 -10.46 15.05
N THR A 37 9.37 -9.64 15.02
CA THR A 37 9.22 -8.50 15.95
C THR A 37 8.39 -8.83 17.19
N GLY A 38 7.63 -9.93 17.16
CA GLY A 38 6.67 -10.28 18.22
C GLY A 38 5.42 -9.39 18.24
N LYS A 39 5.37 -8.33 17.41
CA LYS A 39 4.24 -7.40 17.33
C LYS A 39 2.97 -8.15 16.91
N VAL A 40 1.89 -7.89 17.63
CA VAL A 40 0.56 -8.41 17.31
C VAL A 40 -0.26 -7.29 16.71
N GLU A 41 -0.75 -7.53 15.50
CA GLU A 41 -1.73 -6.70 14.81
C GLU A 41 -3.11 -7.37 14.95
N GLN A 42 -4.15 -6.58 15.22
CA GLN A 42 -5.52 -7.05 15.35
C GLN A 42 -6.42 -6.23 14.43
N LEU A 43 -7.22 -6.92 13.64
CA LEU A 43 -8.22 -6.37 12.74
C LEU A 43 -9.59 -6.79 13.26
N SER A 44 -10.45 -5.83 13.58
CA SER A 44 -11.81 -6.14 14.01
C SER A 44 -12.65 -6.66 12.84
N ALA A 45 -13.49 -7.66 13.08
CA ALA A 45 -14.45 -8.13 12.08
C ALA A 45 -15.39 -7.01 11.61
N SER A 46 -15.73 -6.07 12.50
CA SER A 46 -16.58 -4.90 12.19
C SER A 46 -15.95 -3.93 11.19
N ASP A 47 -14.63 -3.95 11.07
CA ASP A 47 -13.88 -2.96 10.30
C ASP A 47 -13.55 -3.46 8.89
N LEU A 48 -13.81 -4.75 8.62
CA LEU A 48 -13.69 -5.34 7.29
C LEU A 48 -14.71 -4.69 6.35
N GLU A 49 -14.24 -4.25 5.19
CA GLU A 49 -15.08 -3.69 4.12
C GLU A 49 -15.10 -4.63 2.92
N LEU A 50 -13.93 -5.02 2.43
CA LEU A 50 -13.78 -5.97 1.32
C LEU A 50 -12.77 -7.04 1.68
N CYS A 51 -13.15 -8.29 1.42
CA CYS A 51 -12.30 -9.45 1.63
C CYS A 51 -12.21 -10.21 0.30
N ASN A 52 -11.01 -10.37 -0.23
CA ASN A 52 -10.80 -11.12 -1.46
C ASN A 52 -9.77 -12.22 -1.27
N TRP A 53 -9.98 -13.32 -1.96
CA TRP A 53 -8.94 -14.29 -2.24
C TRP A 53 -8.20 -13.85 -3.49
N GLN A 54 -6.87 -13.90 -3.51
CA GLN A 54 -6.13 -13.54 -4.71
C GLN A 54 -4.82 -14.30 -4.81
N LYS A 55 -4.31 -14.42 -6.04
CA LYS A 55 -2.97 -14.91 -6.28
C LYS A 55 -1.96 -13.83 -5.90
N LEU A 56 -0.99 -14.21 -5.07
CA LEU A 56 0.18 -13.41 -4.73
C LEU A 56 1.44 -14.18 -5.16
N VAL A 57 2.62 -13.66 -4.84
CA VAL A 57 3.92 -14.22 -5.27
C VAL A 57 4.02 -15.72 -4.95
N GLY A 58 3.79 -16.56 -5.96
CA GLY A 58 3.83 -18.03 -5.89
C GLY A 58 2.75 -18.69 -5.02
N ASN A 59 1.91 -17.93 -4.31
CA ASN A 59 1.04 -18.44 -3.25
C ASN A 59 -0.36 -17.84 -3.34
N TRP A 60 -1.31 -18.48 -2.68
CA TRP A 60 -2.62 -17.88 -2.44
C TRP A 60 -2.54 -16.92 -1.24
N GLY A 61 -3.36 -15.88 -1.32
CA GLY A 61 -3.37 -14.82 -0.35
C GLY A 61 -4.75 -14.29 -0.06
N LEU A 62 -4.87 -13.73 1.13
CA LEU A 62 -6.02 -13.01 1.62
C LEU A 62 -5.73 -11.51 1.51
N ARG A 63 -6.59 -10.81 0.78
CA ARG A 63 -6.58 -9.35 0.66
C ARG A 63 -7.74 -8.79 1.49
N LEU A 64 -7.41 -8.01 2.50
CA LEU A 64 -8.38 -7.38 3.39
C LEU A 64 -8.30 -5.86 3.26
N PHE A 65 -9.41 -5.25 2.88
CA PHE A 65 -9.56 -3.81 2.84
C PHE A 65 -10.49 -3.40 3.97
N LEU A 66 -10.02 -2.48 4.82
CA LEU A 66 -10.76 -2.00 5.97
C LEU A 66 -11.51 -0.71 5.63
N LYS A 67 -12.57 -0.42 6.39
CA LYS A 67 -13.39 0.81 6.27
C LYS A 67 -12.59 2.09 6.47
N ASN A 68 -11.46 2.02 7.17
CA ASN A 68 -10.54 3.15 7.35
C ASN A 68 -9.63 3.39 6.13
N GLY A 69 -9.76 2.58 5.07
CA GLY A 69 -8.99 2.65 3.83
C GLY A 69 -7.66 1.89 3.86
N GLN A 70 -7.33 1.18 4.94
CA GLN A 70 -6.11 0.38 5.03
C GLN A 70 -6.25 -0.96 4.31
N LEU A 71 -5.14 -1.39 3.72
CA LEU A 71 -5.02 -2.65 2.99
C LEU A 71 -4.03 -3.57 3.70
N HIS A 72 -4.51 -4.75 4.09
CA HIS A 72 -3.69 -5.81 4.67
C HIS A 72 -3.68 -7.01 3.71
N ARG A 73 -2.49 -7.58 3.51
CA ARG A 73 -2.32 -8.76 2.66
C ARG A 73 -1.57 -9.83 3.44
N PHE A 74 -2.19 -11.00 3.52
CA PHE A 74 -1.61 -12.19 4.12
C PHE A 74 -1.44 -13.25 3.05
N MET A 75 -0.30 -13.92 3.00
CA MET A 75 0.02 -14.91 1.96
C MET A 75 0.66 -16.16 2.54
N GLY A 76 0.70 -17.22 1.74
CA GLY A 76 1.22 -18.53 2.15
C GLY A 76 0.11 -19.56 2.36
N PHE A 77 -1.13 -19.24 1.99
CA PHE A 77 -2.23 -20.18 2.05
C PHE A 77 -2.10 -21.25 0.98
N LYS A 78 -2.50 -22.46 1.33
CA LYS A 78 -2.66 -23.57 0.38
C LYS A 78 -4.01 -23.47 -0.30
N GLU A 79 -4.09 -23.96 -1.52
CA GLU A 79 -5.36 -24.00 -2.27
C GLU A 79 -6.46 -24.80 -1.54
N SER A 80 -6.07 -25.89 -0.86
CA SER A 80 -6.97 -26.69 -0.03
C SER A 80 -7.57 -25.95 1.18
N GLU A 81 -7.03 -24.78 1.55
CA GLU A 81 -7.52 -23.98 2.68
C GLU A 81 -8.62 -22.99 2.28
N LEU A 82 -8.79 -22.72 0.98
CA LEU A 82 -9.77 -21.75 0.48
C LEU A 82 -11.19 -22.00 1.00
N ASP A 83 -11.71 -23.22 0.83
CA ASP A 83 -13.07 -23.57 1.26
C ASP A 83 -13.28 -23.36 2.77
N LYS A 84 -12.25 -23.65 3.56
CA LYS A 84 -12.28 -23.51 5.01
C LYS A 84 -12.30 -22.03 5.41
N VAL A 85 -11.46 -21.21 4.77
CA VAL A 85 -11.41 -19.76 5.02
C VAL A 85 -12.70 -19.08 4.53
N ALA A 86 -13.18 -19.41 3.33
CA ALA A 86 -14.40 -18.84 2.76
C ALA A 86 -15.63 -19.13 3.64
N LYS A 87 -15.79 -20.37 4.14
CA LYS A 87 -16.86 -20.72 5.09
C LYS A 87 -16.77 -19.90 6.38
N PHE A 88 -15.56 -19.68 6.89
CA PHE A 88 -15.36 -18.88 8.10
C PHE A 88 -15.78 -17.42 7.88
N PHE A 89 -15.32 -16.79 6.80
CA PHE A 89 -15.66 -15.41 6.45
C PHE A 89 -17.17 -15.23 6.24
N LYS A 90 -17.81 -16.18 5.56
CA LYS A 90 -19.26 -16.14 5.33
C LYS A 90 -20.06 -16.29 6.62
N ASN A 91 -19.70 -17.26 7.47
CA ASN A 91 -20.46 -17.58 8.67
C ASN A 91 -20.21 -16.62 9.84
N LYS A 92 -18.98 -16.10 9.98
CA LYS A 92 -18.56 -15.30 11.14
C LYS A 92 -18.46 -13.81 10.84
N PHE A 93 -18.02 -13.45 9.64
CA PHE A 93 -17.84 -12.04 9.26
C PHE A 93 -18.90 -11.54 8.29
N SER A 94 -19.83 -12.41 7.84
CA SER A 94 -20.85 -12.07 6.84
C SER A 94 -20.26 -11.51 5.54
N HIS A 95 -19.05 -11.97 5.17
CA HIS A 95 -18.36 -11.57 3.95
C HIS A 95 -18.19 -12.77 3.01
N ASP A 96 -18.57 -12.60 1.74
CA ASP A 96 -18.24 -13.57 0.70
C ASP A 96 -16.80 -13.36 0.23
N LEU A 97 -15.97 -14.39 0.39
CA LEU A 97 -14.57 -14.35 0.01
C LEU A 97 -14.41 -14.69 -1.48
N LEU A 98 -14.62 -13.69 -2.33
CA LEU A 98 -14.54 -13.83 -3.77
C LEU A 98 -13.09 -13.77 -4.26
N GLU A 99 -12.78 -14.55 -5.30
CA GLU A 99 -11.51 -14.44 -5.99
C GLU A 99 -11.44 -13.10 -6.75
N LYS A 100 -10.34 -12.37 -6.54
CA LYS A 100 -10.01 -11.15 -7.27
C LYS A 100 -9.00 -11.47 -8.35
N GLU A 101 -9.46 -11.40 -9.60
CA GLU A 101 -8.60 -11.51 -10.78
C GLU A 101 -7.74 -10.24 -10.95
N LEU A 102 -6.47 -10.43 -11.28
CA LEU A 102 -5.50 -9.36 -11.51
C LEU A 102 -5.11 -9.30 -12.99
N SER A 103 -4.73 -8.12 -13.47
CA SER A 103 -4.22 -7.97 -14.84
C SER A 103 -2.82 -8.54 -14.97
N VAL A 104 -2.66 -9.55 -15.83
CA VAL A 104 -1.37 -10.18 -16.15
C VAL A 104 -0.85 -9.81 -17.55
N LYS A 105 -1.42 -8.77 -18.17
CA LYS A 105 -1.11 -8.38 -19.56
C LYS A 105 0.25 -7.71 -19.74
N GLY A 106 0.84 -7.18 -18.66
CA GLY A 106 2.10 -6.43 -18.71
C GLY A 106 2.01 -5.06 -19.39
N TRP A 107 0.80 -4.54 -19.63
CA TRP A 107 0.60 -3.21 -20.21
C TRP A 107 0.86 -2.12 -19.17
N ASN A 108 1.49 -1.03 -19.61
CA ASN A 108 1.83 0.13 -18.77
C ASN A 108 0.87 1.32 -18.96
N TRP A 109 -0.22 1.15 -19.71
CA TRP A 109 -1.28 2.15 -19.86
C TRP A 109 -2.57 1.66 -19.21
N GLY A 110 -3.32 2.59 -18.61
CA GLY A 110 -4.47 2.26 -17.79
C GLY A 110 -5.01 3.48 -17.06
N THR A 111 -5.76 3.23 -15.99
CA THR A 111 -6.36 4.29 -15.17
C THR A 111 -5.91 4.11 -13.73
N ALA A 112 -5.38 5.18 -13.14
CA ALA A 112 -5.16 5.24 -11.70
C ALA A 112 -6.46 5.63 -10.99
N LYS A 113 -6.89 4.82 -10.03
CA LYS A 113 -8.08 5.07 -9.20
C LYS A 113 -7.70 5.06 -7.74
N PHE A 114 -8.21 6.02 -6.98
CA PHE A 114 -7.96 6.12 -5.55
C PHE A 114 -9.14 5.52 -4.80
N ASN A 115 -8.89 4.45 -4.04
CA ASN A 115 -9.89 3.79 -3.20
C ASN A 115 -9.39 3.82 -1.76
N GLY A 116 -10.02 4.62 -0.91
CA GLY A 116 -9.58 4.82 0.47
C GLY A 116 -8.16 5.40 0.55
N ALA A 117 -7.23 4.70 1.19
CA ALA A 117 -5.82 5.09 1.28
C ALA A 117 -4.92 4.27 0.33
N VAL A 118 -5.48 3.81 -0.80
CA VAL A 118 -4.77 2.97 -1.78
C VAL A 118 -4.98 3.51 -3.19
N LEU A 119 -3.89 3.62 -3.94
CA LEU A 119 -3.92 3.87 -5.38
C LEU A 119 -3.94 2.52 -6.11
N ASN A 120 -4.99 2.28 -6.90
CA ASN A 120 -5.14 1.12 -7.77
C ASN A 120 -4.82 1.54 -9.21
N PHE A 121 -3.91 0.84 -9.86
CA PHE A 121 -3.68 1.00 -11.29
C PHE A 121 -4.42 -0.10 -12.05
N GLU A 122 -5.39 0.28 -12.86
CA GLU A 122 -6.26 -0.64 -13.60
C GLU A 122 -5.90 -0.70 -15.08
N VAL A 123 -5.80 -1.92 -15.61
CA VAL A 123 -5.56 -2.21 -17.01
C VAL A 123 -6.73 -3.06 -17.50
N ASN A 124 -7.52 -2.53 -18.44
CA ASN A 124 -8.77 -3.14 -18.92
C ASN A 124 -9.72 -3.55 -17.77
N SER A 125 -9.94 -2.63 -16.82
CA SER A 125 -10.81 -2.83 -15.65
C SER A 125 -10.36 -3.90 -14.66
N LEU A 126 -9.21 -4.53 -14.87
CA LEU A 126 -8.56 -5.42 -13.91
C LEU A 126 -7.45 -4.66 -13.20
N THR A 127 -7.34 -4.84 -11.88
CA THR A 127 -6.25 -4.27 -11.10
C THR A 127 -4.92 -4.90 -11.52
N ALA A 128 -3.96 -4.09 -11.98
CA ALA A 128 -2.59 -4.53 -12.24
C ALA A 128 -1.77 -4.52 -10.95
N PHE A 129 -1.82 -3.40 -10.21
CA PHE A 129 -1.18 -3.29 -8.90
C PHE A 129 -1.92 -2.30 -8.01
N GLU A 130 -1.63 -2.35 -6.71
CA GLU A 130 -2.18 -1.42 -5.72
C GLU A 130 -1.06 -0.93 -4.81
N LEU A 131 -1.04 0.37 -4.55
CA LEU A 131 -0.04 1.07 -3.74
C LEU A 131 -0.72 1.66 -2.50
N PRO A 132 -0.45 1.14 -1.29
CA PRO A 132 -0.86 1.79 -0.05
C PRO A 132 -0.19 3.16 0.07
N LEU A 133 -0.98 4.22 0.17
CA LEU A 133 -0.46 5.59 0.23
C LEU A 133 0.28 5.85 1.54
N SER A 134 0.00 5.10 2.61
CA SER A 134 0.80 5.11 3.84
C SER A 134 2.27 4.72 3.64
N ASN A 135 2.60 4.07 2.51
CA ASN A 135 3.98 3.71 2.16
C ASN A 135 4.70 4.81 1.38
N VAL A 136 3.99 5.83 0.93
CA VAL A 136 4.54 6.98 0.19
C VAL A 136 5.20 7.94 1.17
N SER A 137 6.45 8.29 0.89
CA SER A 137 7.26 9.25 1.65
C SER A 137 7.15 10.65 1.07
N GLN A 138 7.05 10.77 -0.25
CA GLN A 138 6.98 12.04 -0.95
C GLN A 138 6.27 11.87 -2.29
N CYS A 139 5.64 12.93 -2.78
CA CYS A 139 5.07 13.00 -4.11
C CYS A 139 5.49 14.34 -4.73
N THR A 140 5.97 14.33 -5.97
CA THR A 140 6.36 15.54 -6.69
C THR A 140 5.72 15.56 -8.07
N THR A 141 5.48 16.75 -8.61
CA THR A 141 4.87 16.95 -9.92
C THR A 141 5.89 17.43 -10.94
N GLY A 142 5.69 17.03 -12.19
CA GLY A 142 6.39 17.52 -13.36
C GLY A 142 5.39 17.79 -14.49
N LYS A 143 5.90 18.17 -15.67
CA LYS A 143 5.02 18.39 -16.83
C LYS A 143 4.38 17.07 -17.26
N ASN A 144 3.06 16.93 -17.06
CA ASN A 144 2.29 15.71 -17.36
C ASN A 144 2.81 14.47 -16.63
N GLU A 145 3.47 14.64 -15.49
CA GLU A 145 4.08 13.55 -14.73
C GLU A 145 3.87 13.75 -13.24
N VAL A 146 3.63 12.63 -12.54
CA VAL A 146 3.66 12.58 -11.07
C VAL A 146 4.65 11.51 -10.65
N THR A 147 5.58 11.91 -9.79
CA THR A 147 6.59 11.05 -9.20
C THR A 147 6.20 10.72 -7.76
N VAL A 148 6.03 9.44 -7.47
CA VAL A 148 5.67 8.91 -6.15
C VAL A 148 6.89 8.19 -5.58
N GLU A 149 7.41 8.69 -4.46
CA GLU A 149 8.56 8.14 -3.75
C GLU A 149 8.10 7.37 -2.51
N PHE A 150 8.75 6.26 -2.21
CA PHE A 150 8.38 5.36 -1.12
C PHE A 150 9.39 5.39 0.03
N HIS A 151 8.90 5.10 1.23
CA HIS A 151 9.77 4.84 2.38
C HIS A 151 10.65 3.62 2.10
N GLN A 152 11.96 3.76 2.33
CA GLN A 152 12.87 2.62 2.29
C GLN A 152 12.50 1.58 3.36
N ASN A 153 12.68 0.32 3.00
CA ASN A 153 12.49 -0.82 3.90
C ASN A 153 13.72 -1.73 3.84
N ASP A 154 14.59 -1.63 4.84
CA ASP A 154 15.83 -2.40 4.89
C ASP A 154 15.60 -3.91 5.11
N ASP A 155 14.39 -4.31 5.55
CA ASP A 155 13.99 -5.71 5.68
C ASP A 155 13.57 -6.34 4.33
N ALA A 156 13.35 -5.53 3.30
CA ALA A 156 12.97 -6.01 1.97
C ALA A 156 14.23 -6.27 1.12
N PRO A 157 14.37 -7.46 0.51
CA PRO A 157 15.55 -7.78 -0.32
C PRO A 157 15.62 -6.93 -1.60
N VAL A 158 14.47 -6.49 -2.10
CA VAL A 158 14.33 -5.54 -3.21
C VAL A 158 13.29 -4.50 -2.79
N SER A 159 13.71 -3.24 -2.80
CA SER A 159 12.89 -2.11 -2.35
C SER A 159 12.48 -1.24 -3.53
N LEU A 160 11.17 -1.04 -3.68
CA LEU A 160 10.63 -0.07 -4.63
C LEU A 160 10.88 1.34 -4.08
N MET A 161 11.64 2.16 -4.81
CA MET A 161 12.04 3.50 -4.35
C MET A 161 11.15 4.60 -4.94
N GLU A 162 10.84 4.52 -6.24
CA GLU A 162 10.11 5.55 -6.98
C GLU A 162 9.24 4.88 -8.05
N ILE A 163 8.03 5.41 -8.27
CA ILE A 163 7.22 5.18 -9.46
C ILE A 163 6.85 6.53 -10.06
N ARG A 164 7.05 6.66 -11.38
CA ARG A 164 6.57 7.83 -12.12
C ARG A 164 5.40 7.47 -13.02
N PHE A 165 4.32 8.23 -12.88
CA PHE A 165 3.14 8.15 -13.74
C PHE A 165 3.16 9.27 -14.76
N HIS A 166 2.93 8.93 -16.03
CA HIS A 166 2.53 9.91 -17.02
C HIS A 166 1.03 10.16 -16.92
N ILE A 167 0.63 11.43 -16.81
CA ILE A 167 -0.76 11.85 -16.74
C ILE A 167 -1.05 12.69 -17.99
N PRO A 168 -1.84 12.16 -18.95
CA PRO A 168 -2.14 12.90 -20.16
C PRO A 168 -2.96 14.16 -19.82
N PRO A 169 -2.72 15.27 -20.53
CA PRO A 169 -3.53 16.47 -20.35
C PRO A 169 -4.99 16.17 -20.73
N SER A 170 -5.92 16.74 -19.99
CA SER A 170 -7.35 16.61 -20.27
C SER A 170 -7.96 18.00 -20.37
N GLU A 171 -8.36 18.41 -21.58
CA GLU A 171 -9.04 19.70 -21.80
C GLU A 171 -10.47 19.72 -21.23
N LEU A 172 -11.01 18.55 -20.87
CA LEU A 172 -12.34 18.39 -20.30
C LEU A 172 -12.32 18.38 -18.76
N ALA A 173 -11.14 18.28 -18.14
CA ALA A 173 -11.02 18.35 -16.70
C ALA A 173 -11.05 19.83 -16.27
N GLY A 174 -11.95 20.18 -15.34
CA GLY A 174 -12.02 21.55 -14.82
C GLY A 174 -10.77 21.96 -14.03
N ASP A 175 -10.07 20.97 -13.45
CA ASP A 175 -8.82 21.12 -12.71
C ASP A 175 -7.67 20.41 -13.46
N ASP A 176 -6.41 20.84 -13.23
CA ASP A 176 -5.24 20.16 -13.77
C ASP A 176 -5.19 18.69 -13.25
N PRO A 177 -5.24 17.68 -14.16
CA PRO A 177 -5.18 16.27 -13.77
C PRO A 177 -3.94 15.92 -12.94
N VAL A 178 -2.80 16.57 -13.18
CA VAL A 178 -1.56 16.36 -12.43
C VAL A 178 -1.72 16.80 -10.99
N ASP A 179 -2.25 18.01 -10.78
CA ASP A 179 -2.45 18.57 -9.44
C ASP A 179 -3.52 17.80 -8.65
N SER A 180 -4.58 17.35 -9.33
CA SER A 180 -5.63 16.52 -8.71
C SER A 180 -5.07 15.18 -8.23
N PHE A 181 -4.28 14.49 -9.08
CA PHE A 181 -3.64 13.23 -8.71
C PHE A 181 -2.66 13.44 -7.55
N HIS A 182 -1.79 14.44 -7.65
CA HIS A 182 -0.82 14.78 -6.61
C HIS A 182 -1.51 15.05 -5.26
N SER A 183 -2.59 15.84 -5.27
CA SER A 183 -3.36 16.17 -4.07
C SER A 183 -3.97 14.91 -3.42
N GLN A 184 -4.50 13.98 -4.22
CA GLN A 184 -5.04 12.71 -3.71
C GLN A 184 -3.97 11.83 -3.07
N VAL A 185 -2.76 11.76 -3.65
CA VAL A 185 -1.62 11.05 -3.03
C VAL A 185 -1.24 11.73 -1.72
N MET A 186 -0.98 13.05 -1.75
CA MET A 186 -0.46 13.79 -0.61
C MET A 186 -1.41 13.81 0.60
N GLN A 187 -2.73 13.79 0.38
CA GLN A 187 -3.71 13.76 1.47
C GLN A 187 -3.61 12.48 2.34
N LYS A 188 -3.12 11.37 1.77
CA LYS A 188 -3.05 10.06 2.43
C LYS A 188 -1.63 9.53 2.58
N ALA A 189 -0.65 10.25 2.05
CA ALA A 189 0.76 9.88 2.12
C ALA A 189 1.31 10.11 3.53
N SER A 190 2.25 9.24 3.94
CA SER A 190 3.00 9.42 5.18
C SER A 190 4.19 10.34 4.92
N VAL A 191 3.91 11.58 4.53
CA VAL A 191 4.94 12.56 4.20
C VAL A 191 5.66 12.95 5.48
N ILE A 192 6.94 12.60 5.56
CA ILE A 192 7.81 13.12 6.61
C ILE A 192 8.19 14.53 6.16
N SER A 193 7.28 15.47 6.38
CA SER A 193 7.67 16.87 6.36
C SER A 193 8.65 17.04 7.52
N VAL A 194 9.85 17.56 7.27
CA VAL A 194 10.70 18.03 8.36
C VAL A 194 9.97 19.20 9.01
N SER A 195 9.09 18.88 9.96
CA SER A 195 8.27 19.85 10.67
C SER A 195 9.12 20.43 11.78
N GLY A 196 9.72 21.58 11.50
CA GLY A 196 10.53 22.34 12.43
C GLY A 196 10.98 23.63 11.78
N ASP A 197 11.06 24.70 12.57
CA ASP A 197 11.74 25.90 12.10
C ASP A 197 13.20 25.54 11.79
N ALA A 198 13.65 25.93 10.61
CA ALA A 198 15.05 25.75 10.26
C ALA A 198 15.91 26.51 11.28
N ILE A 199 16.84 25.79 11.94
CA ILE A 199 17.80 26.38 12.88
C ILE A 199 18.65 27.43 12.17
N ALA A 200 18.99 27.17 10.90
CA ALA A 200 19.71 28.09 10.05
C ALA A 200 19.28 27.92 8.58
N ILE A 201 19.34 29.02 7.83
CA ILE A 201 19.10 29.05 6.39
C ILE A 201 20.29 29.75 5.73
N PHE A 202 21.05 29.01 4.92
CA PHE A 202 22.12 29.54 4.08
C PHE A 202 21.59 29.68 2.66
N ARG A 203 21.46 30.90 2.17
CA ARG A 203 20.94 31.17 0.82
C ARG A 203 22.05 31.32 -0.20
N GLU A 204 21.79 30.90 -1.43
CA GLU A 204 22.67 31.07 -2.59
C GLU A 204 24.11 30.52 -2.43
N ILE A 205 24.27 29.43 -1.68
CA ILE A 205 25.58 28.77 -1.55
C ILE A 205 26.03 28.29 -2.91
N HIS A 206 27.18 28.78 -3.39
CA HIS A 206 27.76 28.30 -4.64
C HIS A 206 28.38 26.91 -4.44
N CYS A 207 27.76 25.90 -5.02
CA CYS A 207 28.28 24.54 -5.06
C CYS A 207 29.01 24.30 -6.38
N LEU A 208 30.20 23.68 -6.30
CA LEU A 208 30.95 23.24 -7.48
C LEU A 208 30.41 21.91 -8.02
N THR A 209 29.83 21.06 -7.16
CA THR A 209 29.27 19.76 -7.54
C THR A 209 28.10 19.37 -6.63
N PRO A 210 26.88 19.16 -7.17
CA PRO A 210 26.46 19.59 -8.51
C PRO A 210 26.66 21.11 -8.67
N ARG A 211 27.07 21.57 -9.86
CA ARG A 211 27.41 22.98 -10.09
C ARG A 211 26.13 23.83 -10.05
N GLY A 212 26.06 24.79 -9.13
CA GLY A 212 24.89 25.64 -9.00
C GLY A 212 24.96 26.59 -7.82
N ARG A 213 23.85 27.27 -7.54
CA ARG A 213 23.61 27.98 -6.28
C ARG A 213 22.42 27.32 -5.60
N TYR A 214 22.57 26.97 -4.33
CA TYR A 214 21.55 26.22 -3.58
C TYR A 214 21.26 26.90 -2.25
N ASP A 215 20.01 26.79 -1.81
CA ASP A 215 19.62 27.15 -0.46
C ASP A 215 19.72 25.91 0.43
N ILE A 216 20.45 26.02 1.54
CA ILE A 216 20.64 24.95 2.52
C ILE A 216 19.88 25.32 3.79
N LYS A 217 18.95 24.47 4.21
CA LYS A 217 18.22 24.60 5.48
C LYS A 217 18.71 23.53 6.45
N VAL A 218 19.03 23.94 7.68
CA VAL A 218 19.46 23.04 8.75
C VAL A 218 18.31 22.86 9.73
N PHE A 219 17.96 21.61 10.05
CA PHE A 219 16.89 21.27 10.99
C PHE A 219 17.46 20.49 12.18
N SER A 220 16.76 20.46 13.31
CA SER A 220 17.11 19.58 14.43
C SER A 220 16.87 18.12 14.05
N SER A 221 17.82 17.25 14.39
CA SER A 221 17.72 15.79 14.23
C SER A 221 16.63 15.19 15.11
#